data_AF-H7C032-F1
#
_entry.id   AF-H7C032-F1
#
_cell.length_a   1.000
_cell.length_b   1.000
_cell.length_c   1.000
_cell.angle_alpha   90.00
_cell.angle_beta   90.00
_cell.angle_gamma   90.00
#
_symmetry.space_group_name_H-M   'P 1'
#
loop_
_entity.id
_entity.type
_entity.pdbx_description
1 polymer ?
#
loop_
_entity_poly.entity_id
_entity_poly.type
_entity_poly.pdbx_seq_one_letter_code
_entity_poly.pdbx_strand_id
1 'polypeptide(L)'
;GDPVALNYTFYQVISASSQTPLALRSLQNRCLVPGYYSTHLQRWLTYYPSGQLLIVDGQELRTNPAASMESIQKFLGITPFLNYTRTLRFDDDKGFWCQGLEGGKTRCLGRSKGRRYPDMDTEVSKARGRGIPLHFQDLILCPTSYHFC
;
A
#
# COMPACT_ATOMS: atom_id res chain seq x y z
N GLY A 1 4.30 -18.68 6.01
CA GLY A 1 3.74 -17.43 6.55
C GLY A 1 4.10 -17.30 8.01
N ASP A 2 4.13 -16.08 8.55
CA ASP A 2 4.36 -15.85 9.98
C ASP A 2 3.33 -16.63 10.83
N PRO A 3 3.77 -17.55 11.71
CA PRO A 3 2.88 -18.42 12.49
C PRO A 3 2.02 -17.63 13.49
N VAL A 4 2.51 -16.48 13.98
CA VAL A 4 1.73 -15.59 14.85
C VAL A 4 0.58 -15.01 14.02
N ALA A 5 0.85 -14.62 12.78
CA ALA A 5 -0.19 -14.04 11.95
C ALA A 5 -1.29 -15.03 11.53
N LEU A 6 -1.01 -16.34 11.59
CA LEU A 6 -2.01 -17.36 11.30
C LEU A 6 -2.94 -17.64 12.49
N ASN A 7 -2.53 -17.26 13.70
CA ASN A 7 -3.23 -17.63 14.93
C ASN A 7 -4.07 -16.50 15.54
N TYR A 8 -3.98 -15.28 15.00
CA TYR A 8 -4.70 -14.11 15.50
C TYR A 8 -5.56 -13.49 14.41
N THR A 9 -6.61 -12.77 14.80
CA THR A 9 -7.38 -11.93 13.87
C THR A 9 -6.74 -10.55 13.73
N PHE A 10 -7.13 -9.81 12.69
CA PHE A 10 -6.59 -8.47 12.47
C PHE A 10 -6.87 -7.54 13.64
N TYR A 11 -8.11 -7.59 14.17
CA TYR A 11 -8.50 -6.82 15.36
C TYR A 11 -7.62 -7.13 16.58
N GLN A 12 -7.32 -8.41 16.83
CA GLN A 12 -6.46 -8.82 17.95
C GLN A 12 -5.02 -8.31 17.80
N VAL A 13 -4.50 -8.26 16.56
CA VAL A 13 -3.17 -7.71 16.29
C VAL A 13 -3.15 -6.20 16.56
N ILE A 14 -4.08 -5.44 16.00
CA ILE A 14 -4.06 -3.96 16.13
C ILE A 14 -4.43 -3.49 17.54
N SER A 15 -5.20 -4.26 18.31
CA SER A 15 -5.60 -3.94 19.69
C SER A 15 -4.65 -4.49 20.75
N ALA A 16 -3.53 -5.09 20.35
CA ALA A 16 -2.57 -5.67 21.28
C ALA A 16 -2.06 -4.63 22.29
N SER A 17 -2.13 -4.98 23.57
CA SER A 17 -1.78 -4.13 24.72
C SER A 17 -0.47 -4.54 25.38
N SER A 18 -0.03 -3.81 26.41
CA SER A 18 1.18 -4.14 27.18
C SER A 18 1.15 -5.53 27.83
N GLN A 19 -0.03 -6.11 28.07
CA GLN A 19 -0.21 -7.42 28.68
C GLN A 19 -0.18 -8.58 27.65
N THR A 20 -0.21 -8.26 26.35
CA THR A 20 -0.21 -9.29 25.29
C THR A 20 1.19 -9.88 25.05
N PRO A 21 1.27 -11.12 24.53
CA PRO A 21 2.54 -11.78 24.26
C PRO A 21 3.47 -10.93 23.37
N LEU A 22 4.77 -10.98 23.66
CA LEU A 22 5.80 -10.23 22.91
C LEU A 22 5.70 -10.47 21.39
N ALA A 23 5.43 -11.72 20.98
CA ALA A 23 5.29 -12.10 19.59
C ALA A 23 4.14 -11.35 18.87
N LEU A 24 3.01 -11.17 19.55
CA LEU A 24 1.86 -10.44 19.01
C LEU A 24 2.14 -8.94 18.93
N ARG A 25 2.78 -8.36 19.94
CA ARG A 25 3.21 -6.94 19.91
C ARG A 25 4.26 -6.67 18.83
N SER A 26 5.17 -7.62 18.60
CA SER A 26 6.15 -7.55 17.51
C SER A 26 5.46 -7.58 16.14
N LEU A 27 4.43 -8.41 15.98
CA LEU A 27 3.60 -8.42 14.77
C LEU A 27 2.81 -7.11 14.59
N GLN A 28 2.18 -6.60 15.66
CA GLN A 28 1.49 -5.30 15.65
C GLN A 28 2.45 -4.18 15.21
N ASN A 29 3.63 -4.09 15.81
CA ASN A 29 4.62 -3.07 15.44
C ASN A 29 5.05 -3.17 13.98
N ARG A 30 5.29 -4.40 13.48
CA ARG A 30 5.64 -4.62 12.06
C ARG A 30 4.55 -4.19 11.10
N CYS A 31 3.27 -4.27 11.49
CA CYS A 31 2.18 -3.83 10.64
C CYS A 31 1.87 -2.33 10.82
N LEU A 32 1.88 -1.78 12.05
CA LEU A 32 1.48 -0.39 12.35
C LEU A 32 2.58 0.66 12.12
N VAL A 33 3.82 0.39 12.53
CA VAL A 33 4.91 1.39 12.53
C VAL A 33 5.24 1.90 11.13
N PRO A 34 5.25 1.08 10.05
CA PRO A 34 5.45 1.58 8.69
C PRO A 34 4.39 2.61 8.25
N GLY A 35 3.19 2.59 8.85
CA GLY A 35 2.10 3.54 8.55
C GLY A 35 2.28 4.94 9.16
N TYR A 36 3.31 5.19 9.97
CA TYR A 36 3.60 6.51 10.53
C TYR A 36 4.31 7.43 9.53
N TYR A 37 3.63 7.76 8.42
CA TYR A 37 4.22 8.48 7.29
C TYR A 37 4.82 9.82 7.67
N SER A 38 4.18 10.60 8.56
CA SER A 38 4.71 11.90 9.00
C SER A 38 6.07 11.77 9.69
N THR A 39 6.19 10.82 10.62
CA THR A 39 7.44 10.52 11.34
C THR A 39 8.54 10.07 10.38
N HIS A 40 8.22 9.19 9.43
CA HIS A 40 9.21 8.72 8.46
C HIS A 40 9.61 9.84 7.49
N LEU A 41 8.65 10.63 7.02
CA LEU A 41 8.90 11.75 6.10
C LEU A 41 9.77 12.84 6.73
N GLN A 42 9.60 13.13 8.01
CA GLN A 42 10.44 14.10 8.73
C GLN A 42 11.92 13.72 8.69
N ARG A 43 12.25 12.42 8.75
CA ARG A 43 13.63 11.93 8.65
C ARG A 43 14.20 12.17 7.25
N TRP A 44 13.41 11.93 6.20
CA TRP A 44 13.81 12.23 4.81
C TRP A 44 14.05 13.72 4.60
N LEU A 45 13.17 14.57 5.14
CA LEU A 45 13.27 16.03 5.05
C LEU A 45 14.48 16.62 5.78
N THR A 46 15.16 15.85 6.63
CA THR A 46 16.43 16.26 7.24
C THR A 46 17.57 16.30 6.21
N TYR A 47 17.46 15.50 5.14
CA TYR A 47 18.52 15.34 4.12
C TYR A 47 18.10 15.85 2.74
N TYR A 48 16.81 15.81 2.42
CA TYR A 48 16.28 16.20 1.13
C TYR A 48 15.29 17.36 1.27
N PRO A 49 15.44 18.47 0.52
CA PRO A 49 14.42 19.51 0.45
C PRO A 49 13.11 18.93 -0.10
N SER A 50 11.99 19.54 0.27
CA SER A 50 10.65 19.09 -0.11
C SER A 50 10.46 18.99 -1.64
N GLY A 51 11.08 19.88 -2.42
CA GLY A 51 11.02 19.86 -3.88
C GLY A 51 11.70 18.65 -4.54
N GLN A 52 12.49 17.87 -3.80
CA GLN A 52 13.11 16.62 -4.27
C GLN A 52 12.34 15.37 -3.81
N LEU A 53 11.18 15.53 -3.17
CA LEU A 53 10.34 14.43 -2.73
C LEU A 53 8.95 14.53 -3.39
N LEU A 54 8.55 13.49 -4.10
CA LEU A 54 7.20 13.35 -4.64
C LEU A 54 6.41 12.35 -3.81
N ILE A 55 5.29 12.79 -3.25
CA ILE A 55 4.31 11.91 -2.61
C ILE A 55 3.27 11.52 -3.67
N VAL A 56 3.16 10.21 -3.93
CA VAL A 56 2.21 9.66 -4.91
C VAL A 56 0.98 9.12 -4.18
N ASP A 57 -0.20 9.53 -4.62
CA ASP A 57 -1.46 8.98 -4.13
C ASP A 57 -1.65 7.54 -4.63
N GLY A 58 -1.61 6.59 -3.70
CA GLY A 58 -1.77 5.17 -4.02
C GLY A 58 -3.17 4.81 -4.54
N GLN A 59 -4.21 5.53 -4.13
CA GLN A 59 -5.56 5.33 -4.62
C GLN A 59 -5.72 5.86 -6.03
N GLU A 60 -5.14 7.03 -6.34
CA GLU A 60 -5.10 7.54 -7.71
C GLU A 60 -4.28 6.62 -8.62
N LEU A 61 -3.12 6.15 -8.16
CA LEU A 61 -2.31 5.20 -8.94
C LEU A 61 -3.08 3.91 -9.25
N ARG A 62 -3.97 3.48 -8.34
CA ARG A 62 -4.82 2.30 -8.53
C ARG A 62 -5.98 2.55 -9.49
N THR A 63 -6.67 3.68 -9.39
CA THR A 63 -7.89 3.97 -10.17
C THR A 63 -7.60 4.66 -11.50
N ASN A 64 -6.63 5.56 -11.52
CA ASN A 64 -6.20 6.37 -12.66
C ASN A 64 -4.66 6.47 -12.75
N PRO A 65 -3.95 5.37 -13.05
CA PRO A 65 -2.49 5.35 -13.11
C PRO A 65 -1.91 6.30 -14.15
N ALA A 66 -2.63 6.62 -15.23
CA ALA A 66 -2.13 7.51 -16.26
C ALA A 66 -1.88 8.93 -15.71
N ALA A 67 -2.78 9.46 -14.89
CA ALA A 67 -2.62 10.77 -14.26
C ALA A 67 -1.46 10.78 -13.25
N SER A 68 -1.36 9.77 -12.39
CA SER A 68 -0.25 9.68 -11.43
C SER A 68 1.10 9.54 -12.15
N MET A 69 1.17 8.76 -13.23
CA MET A 69 2.38 8.62 -14.03
C MET A 69 2.75 9.91 -14.79
N GLU A 70 1.78 10.73 -15.19
CA GLU A 70 2.05 12.06 -15.76
C GLU A 70 2.72 12.98 -14.72
N SER A 71 2.21 13.00 -13.49
CA SER A 71 2.82 13.75 -12.38
C SER A 71 4.26 13.28 -12.09
N ILE A 72 4.47 11.97 -12.06
CA ILE A 72 5.81 11.36 -11.88
C ILE A 72 6.76 11.79 -13.01
N GLN A 73 6.31 11.75 -14.27
CA GLN A 73 7.15 12.17 -15.40
C GLN A 73 7.52 13.65 -15.33
N LYS A 74 6.58 14.53 -14.96
CA LYS A 74 6.84 15.96 -14.76
C LYS A 74 7.87 16.20 -13.67
N PHE A 75 7.71 15.52 -12.54
CA PHE A 75 8.64 15.63 -11.41
C PHE A 75 10.06 15.16 -11.78
N LEU A 76 10.18 14.08 -12.56
CA LEU A 76 11.47 13.55 -13.01
C LEU A 76 12.07 14.31 -14.20
N GLY A 77 11.33 15.24 -14.81
CA GLY A 77 11.76 15.96 -16.02
C GLY A 77 11.90 15.08 -17.26
N ILE A 78 11.07 14.02 -17.38
CA ILE A 78 11.15 13.07 -18.51
C ILE A 78 10.60 13.72 -19.78
N THR A 79 11.43 13.72 -20.84
CA THR A 79 11.04 14.15 -22.19
C THR A 79 11.58 13.16 -23.25
N PRO A 80 10.77 12.72 -24.23
CA PRO A 80 9.34 13.01 -24.40
C PRO A 80 8.46 12.27 -23.38
N PHE A 81 7.28 12.82 -23.11
CA PHE A 81 6.28 12.18 -22.24
C PHE A 81 5.74 10.90 -22.89
N LEU A 82 5.70 9.83 -22.11
CA LEU A 82 5.03 8.59 -22.47
C LEU A 82 3.52 8.70 -22.18
N ASN A 83 2.71 8.36 -23.18
CA ASN A 83 1.25 8.35 -23.06
C ASN A 83 0.76 7.04 -22.45
N TYR A 84 0.64 7.02 -21.13
CA TYR A 84 0.20 5.84 -20.38
C TYR A 84 -1.25 5.42 -20.65
N THR A 85 -2.12 6.33 -21.12
CA THR A 85 -3.51 6.00 -21.51
C THR A 85 -3.54 5.04 -22.71
N ARG A 86 -2.52 5.08 -23.57
CA ARG A 86 -2.41 4.18 -24.73
C ARG A 86 -1.77 2.84 -24.36
N THR A 87 -0.85 2.84 -23.39
CA THR A 87 -0.07 1.65 -23.02
C THR A 87 -0.70 0.87 -21.87
N LEU A 88 -1.61 1.46 -21.09
CA LEU A 88 -2.28 0.78 -19.99
C LEU A 88 -3.67 0.31 -20.41
N ARG A 89 -4.05 -0.85 -19.88
CA ARG A 89 -5.36 -1.48 -20.05
C ARG A 89 -5.84 -1.99 -18.70
N PHE A 90 -7.11 -1.75 -18.39
CA PHE A 90 -7.72 -2.33 -17.21
C PHE A 90 -8.05 -3.81 -17.47
N ASP A 91 -7.75 -4.66 -16.51
CA ASP A 91 -8.04 -6.09 -16.57
C ASP A 91 -9.08 -6.39 -15.48
N ASP A 92 -10.31 -6.71 -15.88
CA ASP A 92 -11.45 -6.90 -14.97
C ASP A 92 -11.27 -8.14 -14.07
N ASP A 93 -10.68 -9.21 -14.61
CA ASP A 93 -10.42 -10.44 -13.86
C ASP A 93 -9.39 -10.20 -12.74
N LYS A 94 -8.34 -9.44 -13.09
CA LYS A 94 -7.31 -9.04 -12.14
C LYS A 94 -7.82 -7.97 -11.18
N GLY A 95 -8.67 -7.05 -11.65
CA GLY A 95 -9.16 -5.86 -10.95
C GLY A 95 -8.13 -4.72 -10.86
N PHE A 96 -7.13 -4.71 -11.76
CA PHE A 96 -6.04 -3.73 -11.76
C PHE A 96 -5.66 -3.34 -13.19
N TRP A 97 -5.00 -2.18 -13.32
CA TRP A 97 -4.38 -1.76 -14.57
C TRP A 97 -3.11 -2.56 -14.87
N CYS A 98 -2.98 -2.96 -16.14
CA CYS A 98 -1.89 -3.76 -16.66
C CYS A 98 -1.26 -3.10 -17.88
N GLN A 99 -0.04 -3.50 -18.23
CA GLN A 99 0.62 -3.04 -19.45
C GLN A 99 0.00 -3.74 -20.67
N GLY A 100 -0.58 -2.98 -21.60
CA GLY A 100 -0.96 -3.46 -22.92
C GLY A 100 0.27 -3.70 -23.79
N LEU A 101 0.28 -4.84 -24.47
CA LEU A 101 1.28 -5.24 -25.45
C LEU A 101 0.65 -5.30 -26.84
N GLU A 102 1.50 -5.40 -27.86
CA GLU A 102 1.05 -5.62 -29.24
C GLU A 102 0.27 -6.93 -29.37
N GLY A 103 -0.70 -6.95 -30.29
CA GLY A 103 -1.57 -8.11 -30.49
C GLY A 103 -2.62 -8.33 -29.40
N GLY A 104 -2.96 -7.30 -28.62
CA GLY A 104 -4.05 -7.34 -27.64
C GLY A 104 -3.72 -8.10 -26.34
N LYS A 105 -2.47 -8.51 -26.16
CA LYS A 105 -2.02 -9.17 -24.92
C LYS A 105 -1.83 -8.14 -23.81
N THR A 106 -2.10 -8.54 -22.57
CA THR A 106 -1.81 -7.73 -21.39
C THR A 106 -0.73 -8.40 -20.54
N ARG A 107 0.13 -7.58 -19.94
CA ARG A 107 1.12 -8.00 -18.95
C ARG A 107 0.78 -7.34 -17.62
N CYS A 108 0.08 -8.10 -16.77
CA CYS A 108 -0.26 -7.70 -15.43
C CYS A 108 0.89 -7.96 -14.43
N LEU A 109 0.84 -7.27 -13.29
CA LEU A 109 1.71 -7.59 -12.16
C LEU A 109 1.44 -9.02 -11.66
N GLY A 110 2.49 -9.67 -11.15
CA GLY A 110 2.42 -11.07 -10.68
C GLY A 110 1.43 -11.29 -9.53
N ARG A 111 1.16 -12.57 -9.22
CA ARG A 111 0.16 -12.99 -8.22
C ARG A 111 0.35 -12.38 -6.82
N SER A 112 1.57 -12.00 -6.46
CA SER A 112 1.87 -11.37 -5.16
C SER A 112 1.39 -9.92 -5.04
N LYS A 113 0.93 -9.29 -6.13
CA LYS A 113 0.43 -7.92 -6.19
C LYS A 113 -1.09 -7.91 -6.38
N GLY A 114 -1.79 -7.10 -5.59
CA GLY A 114 -3.25 -7.03 -5.60
C GLY A 114 -3.89 -8.31 -5.05
N ARG A 115 -3.47 -8.73 -3.85
CA ARG A 115 -4.09 -9.87 -3.17
C ARG A 115 -5.47 -9.47 -2.68
N ARG A 116 -6.42 -10.40 -2.67
CA ARG A 116 -7.76 -10.17 -2.16
C ARG A 116 -7.76 -10.45 -0.67
N TYR A 117 -8.11 -9.46 0.13
CA TYR A 117 -8.37 -9.63 1.56
C TYR A 117 -9.87 -9.69 1.79
N PRO A 118 -10.33 -10.43 2.80
CA PRO A 118 -11.67 -10.27 3.33
C PRO A 118 -11.92 -8.83 3.75
N ASP A 119 -13.18 -8.40 3.73
CA ASP A 119 -13.55 -7.10 4.27
C ASP A 119 -13.14 -7.01 5.75
N MET A 120 -12.64 -5.84 6.14
CA MET A 120 -12.26 -5.61 7.53
C MET A 120 -13.51 -5.53 8.40
N ASP A 121 -13.43 -6.11 9.61
CA ASP A 121 -14.49 -6.01 10.61
C ASP A 121 -14.88 -4.54 10.85
N THR A 122 -16.18 -4.30 10.99
CA THR A 122 -16.75 -2.95 11.16
C THR A 122 -16.22 -2.25 12.42
N GLU A 123 -15.91 -3.01 13.47
CA GLU A 123 -15.35 -2.49 14.72
C GLU A 123 -13.90 -1.99 14.54
N VAL A 124 -13.13 -2.62 13.65
CA VAL A 124 -11.79 -2.16 13.27
C VAL A 124 -11.86 -0.84 12.49
N SER A 125 -12.83 -0.74 11.58
CA SER A 125 -13.04 0.47 10.78
C SER A 125 -13.39 1.69 11.64
N LYS A 126 -14.05 1.48 12.79
CA LYS A 126 -14.35 2.53 13.79
C LYS A 126 -13.16 2.85 14.69
N ALA A 127 -12.29 1.88 14.98
CA ALA A 127 -11.08 2.09 15.79
C ALA A 127 -10.04 3.03 15.14
N ARG A 128 -10.24 3.38 13.85
CA ARG A 128 -9.49 4.39 13.07
C ARG A 128 -9.33 5.75 13.76
N GLY A 129 -10.16 6.08 14.76
CA GLY A 129 -10.08 7.31 15.56
C GLY A 129 -9.17 7.27 16.80
N ARG A 130 -8.58 6.12 17.17
CA ARG A 130 -7.79 5.95 18.42
C ARG A 130 -6.27 5.84 18.22
N GLY A 131 -5.72 6.59 17.27
CA GLY A 131 -4.27 6.62 17.00
C GLY A 131 -3.78 5.53 16.04
N ILE A 132 -4.69 4.83 15.37
CA ILE A 132 -4.37 3.97 14.22
C ILE A 132 -4.24 4.90 12.99
N PRO A 133 -3.12 4.87 12.23
CA PRO A 133 -2.89 5.81 11.13
C PRO A 133 -4.05 5.84 10.14
N LEU A 134 -4.48 7.05 9.78
CA LEU A 134 -5.69 7.35 9.00
C LEU A 134 -5.77 6.67 7.62
N HIS A 135 -4.69 6.11 7.08
CA HIS A 135 -4.61 5.46 5.76
C HIS A 135 -4.14 4.00 5.85
N PHE A 136 -4.68 3.25 6.80
CA PHE A 136 -4.33 1.85 7.03
C PHE A 136 -4.83 0.87 5.95
N GLN A 137 -5.79 1.28 5.12
CA GLN A 137 -6.49 0.36 4.20
C GLN A 137 -5.67 0.03 2.94
N ASP A 138 -4.76 0.93 2.51
CA ASP A 138 -4.06 0.79 1.23
C ASP A 138 -2.59 0.37 1.37
N LEU A 139 -2.06 0.31 2.59
CA LEU A 139 -0.61 0.21 2.84
C LEU A 139 -0.23 -0.74 3.98
N ILE A 140 -1.03 -1.79 4.24
CA ILE A 140 -0.50 -2.94 4.96
C ILE A 140 0.52 -3.62 4.03
N LEU A 141 1.77 -3.16 4.11
CA LEU A 141 2.94 -3.94 3.78
C LEU A 141 3.42 -4.51 5.12
N CYS A 142 2.80 -5.60 5.56
CA CYS A 142 3.36 -6.50 6.55
C CYS A 142 4.08 -7.61 5.73
N PRO A 143 5.31 -7.39 5.22
CA PRO A 143 5.95 -8.21 4.17
C PRO A 143 6.11 -9.70 4.51
N THR A 144 5.81 -10.12 5.74
CA THR A 144 6.06 -11.45 6.28
C THR A 144 4.80 -12.27 6.58
N SER A 145 3.61 -11.69 6.56
CA SER A 145 2.42 -12.32 7.13
C SER A 145 1.35 -12.56 6.08
N TYR A 146 1.37 -13.73 5.43
CA TYR A 146 0.39 -14.15 4.40
C TYR A 146 -1.10 -13.99 4.79
N HIS A 147 -1.43 -13.75 6.06
CA HIS A 147 -2.80 -13.62 6.54
C HIS A 147 -3.33 -12.18 6.69
N PHE A 148 -2.43 -11.21 6.90
CA PHE A 148 -2.73 -9.76 6.93
C PHE A 148 -2.09 -9.02 5.73
N CYS A 149 -1.40 -9.85 4.93
CA CYS A 149 -0.43 -9.78 3.85
C CYS A 149 -0.82 -9.88 2.41
#